data_AF-A0A6H0FVC5-F1
#
_entry.id   AF-A0A6H0FVC5-F1
#
_cell.length_a   1.000
_cell.length_b   1.000
_cell.length_c   1.000
_cell.angle_alpha   90.00
_cell.angle_beta   90.00
_cell.angle_gamma   90.00
#
_symmetry.space_group_name_H-M   'P 1'
#
loop_
_entity.id
_entity.type
_entity.pdbx_description
1 polymer ?
#
loop_
_entity_poly.entity_id
_entity_poly.type
_entity_poly.pdbx_seq_one_letter_code
_entity_poly.pdbx_strand_id
1 'polypeptide(L)'
;MPTAKSVRKDGEIDLITFVGNIFKYEEFDFDRELEAIKSSNYDNYLKEISDNYYSFMRASDFRALIVHEQTHFLDLTATFWGIEYNLRKIRVLDEITIERVEVFKLNYSELQCMHNEYNISFENFSYKDVESFKHIYEYSEKFGVLLFIILTDKNGIQKKVPVTILSLFEGHAFSNEELRRINDIKIITNREVKSKFIDFIEKEYYSYLNDINNHEYNILLILSTIHMERFGLKRKEILAFFSAVAGFTFNLYSSGISILANRIFEYIGSKLKYCVKADLCRNQLRHILAFHTILRSYEFINHPYNRHKKKYLIDLVKKQPLFFIFNMWDKISGEELNKYRFLDEIEMPMYLKMFDEYNYDKTKEVFKRSAENSKKFKNNNYVLHNLDDYYLLDMYRDYLKYDIKPENRIIRFSKSIDINIEEYFEEDEEHLLLSCLVDDEIFKKTNKFHLDLEGAINLDLESRKQALLNPDTVFNIIFT
;
A
#
# COMPACT_ATOMS: atom_id res chain seq x y z
N MET A 1 0.90 18.48 -5.10
CA MET A 1 1.22 17.12 -5.58
C MET A 1 0.45 16.08 -4.76
N PRO A 2 0.21 14.86 -5.29
CA PRO A 2 -0.27 13.74 -4.48
C PRO A 2 0.83 13.33 -3.50
N THR A 3 0.55 13.53 -2.22
CA THR A 3 1.47 13.21 -1.13
C THR A 3 0.80 12.18 -0.25
N ALA A 4 1.50 11.10 0.07
CA ALA A 4 1.14 10.27 1.20
C ALA A 4 1.73 10.92 2.44
N LYS A 5 0.93 11.01 3.50
CA LYS A 5 1.32 11.65 4.74
C LYS A 5 1.10 10.65 5.83
N SER A 6 2.13 10.42 6.65
CA SER A 6 1.89 9.82 7.95
C SER A 6 0.76 10.59 8.62
N VAL A 7 -0.16 9.86 9.22
CA VAL A 7 -1.35 10.44 9.86
C VAL A 7 -0.99 11.45 10.96
N ARG A 8 0.24 11.38 11.48
CA ARG A 8 0.77 12.31 12.48
C ARG A 8 1.37 13.58 11.88
N LYS A 9 1.32 13.78 10.55
CA LYS A 9 1.93 14.88 9.77
C LYS A 9 3.44 15.10 9.98
N ASP A 10 4.06 14.25 10.77
CA ASP A 10 5.48 14.31 11.08
C ASP A 10 6.35 13.75 9.95
N GLY A 11 5.73 13.11 8.95
CA GLY A 11 6.37 12.55 7.76
C GLY A 11 5.48 12.63 6.53
N GLU A 12 6.10 12.80 5.37
CA GLU A 12 5.46 12.93 4.07
C GLU A 12 6.35 12.33 2.98
N ILE A 13 5.74 11.68 2.00
CA ILE A 13 6.40 11.29 0.77
C ILE A 13 5.59 11.81 -0.41
N ASP A 14 6.28 12.44 -1.34
CA ASP A 14 5.70 12.78 -2.63
C ASP A 14 5.58 11.51 -3.48
N LEU A 15 4.35 11.12 -3.81
CA LEU A 15 4.08 9.91 -4.58
C LEU A 15 4.50 10.04 -6.05
N ILE A 16 4.80 11.25 -6.51
CA ILE A 16 5.31 11.54 -7.85
C ILE A 16 6.83 11.43 -7.88
N THR A 17 7.52 12.04 -6.92
CA THR A 17 8.98 12.22 -6.97
C THR A 17 9.73 11.28 -6.03
N PHE A 18 9.01 10.54 -5.18
CA PHE A 18 9.53 9.66 -4.13
C PHE A 18 10.27 10.38 -3.00
N VAL A 19 10.37 11.70 -3.05
CA VAL A 19 11.10 12.47 -2.05
C VAL A 19 10.35 12.38 -0.73
N GLY A 20 10.98 11.70 0.22
CA GLY A 20 10.51 11.58 1.59
C GLY A 20 11.06 12.69 2.46
N ASN A 21 10.25 13.17 3.39
CA ASN A 21 10.65 14.14 4.38
C ASN A 21 10.06 13.83 5.75
N ILE A 22 10.83 14.09 6.81
CA ILE A 22 10.41 13.96 8.20
C ILE A 22 10.49 15.34 8.87
N PHE A 23 9.35 15.85 9.33
CA PHE A 23 9.15 17.16 9.97
C PHE A 23 9.19 17.10 11.51
N LYS A 24 9.81 16.06 12.09
CA LYS A 24 9.73 15.79 13.53
C LYS A 24 10.98 16.27 14.30
N TYR A 25 10.72 16.86 15.48
CA TYR A 25 11.65 17.19 16.58
C TYR A 25 12.58 18.40 16.38
N GLU A 26 12.32 19.45 17.16
CA GLU A 26 12.98 20.76 17.06
C GLU A 26 14.20 20.97 17.98
N GLU A 27 14.40 20.13 19.01
CA GLU A 27 15.25 20.51 20.18
C GLU A 27 16.51 19.66 20.43
N PHE A 28 16.83 18.62 19.64
CA PHE A 28 17.90 17.65 19.98
C PHE A 28 19.04 17.55 18.96
N ASP A 29 20.23 17.19 19.45
CA ASP A 29 21.39 16.83 18.64
C ASP A 29 21.21 15.41 18.06
N PHE A 30 20.85 15.34 16.77
CA PHE A 30 20.59 14.09 16.05
C PHE A 30 21.85 13.43 15.50
N ASP A 31 23.04 14.01 15.69
CA ASP A 31 24.29 13.54 15.09
C ASP A 31 24.49 12.02 15.30
N ARG A 32 24.34 11.55 16.55
CA ARG A 32 24.50 10.12 16.89
C ARG A 32 23.42 9.22 16.30
N GLU A 33 22.20 9.73 16.19
CA GLU A 33 21.05 8.98 15.72
C GLU A 33 21.11 8.80 14.19
N LEU A 34 21.43 9.87 13.46
CA LEU A 34 21.63 9.85 12.01
C LEU A 34 22.86 9.03 11.63
N GLU A 35 23.96 9.14 12.37
CA GLU A 35 25.13 8.30 12.15
C GLU A 35 24.80 6.81 12.38
N ALA A 36 23.96 6.49 13.36
CA ALA A 36 23.52 5.11 13.58
C ALA A 36 22.65 4.56 12.44
N ILE A 37 21.88 5.39 11.74
CA ILE A 37 21.14 5.00 10.53
C ILE A 37 22.14 4.72 9.39
N LYS A 38 23.02 5.70 9.12
CA LYS A 38 24.00 5.63 8.03
C LYS A 38 24.96 4.44 8.17
N SER A 39 25.31 4.07 9.40
CA SER A 39 26.26 2.99 9.72
C SER A 39 25.60 1.63 9.99
N SER A 40 24.30 1.47 9.75
CA SER A 40 23.55 0.22 10.05
C SER A 40 23.66 -0.23 11.51
N ASN A 41 23.73 0.72 12.43
CA ASN A 41 24.01 0.47 13.85
C ASN A 41 22.88 0.92 14.80
N TYR A 42 21.69 1.16 14.25
CA TYR A 42 20.57 1.77 14.97
C TYR A 42 20.06 0.92 16.15
N ASP A 43 20.09 -0.42 16.04
CA ASP A 43 19.70 -1.31 17.14
C ASP A 43 20.63 -1.16 18.36
N ASN A 44 21.94 -0.96 18.13
CA ASN A 44 22.90 -0.71 19.20
C ASN A 44 22.70 0.67 19.81
N TYR A 45 22.44 1.70 18.99
CA TYR A 45 22.07 3.03 19.48
C TYR A 45 20.84 2.97 20.40
N LEU A 46 19.77 2.27 19.97
CA LEU A 46 18.58 2.06 20.79
C LEU A 46 18.89 1.33 22.10
N LYS A 47 19.79 0.35 22.07
CA LYS A 47 20.22 -0.38 23.27
C LYS A 47 20.94 0.52 24.26
N GLU A 48 21.83 1.39 23.80
CA GLU A 48 22.58 2.34 24.63
C GLU A 48 21.65 3.31 25.38
N ILE A 49 20.53 3.71 24.76
CA ILE A 49 19.56 4.63 25.36
C ILE A 49 18.36 3.93 26.00
N SER A 50 18.34 2.59 26.03
CA SER A 50 17.17 1.79 26.42
C SER A 50 16.74 1.92 27.88
N ASP A 51 17.60 2.44 28.75
CA ASP A 51 17.27 2.76 30.15
C ASP A 51 16.57 4.11 30.31
N ASN A 52 16.60 4.99 29.30
CA ASN A 52 15.91 6.27 29.30
C ASN A 52 14.65 6.20 28.43
N TYR A 53 13.48 6.17 29.08
CA TYR A 53 12.19 6.09 28.41
C TYR A 53 11.99 7.15 27.32
N TYR A 54 12.28 8.43 27.61
CA TYR A 54 12.02 9.51 26.67
C TYR A 54 12.96 9.47 25.47
N SER A 55 14.26 9.22 25.70
CA SER A 55 15.24 9.10 24.62
C SER A 55 14.93 7.91 23.71
N PHE A 56 14.58 6.76 24.30
CA PHE A 56 14.22 5.55 23.57
C PHE A 56 12.92 5.72 22.79
N MET A 57 11.86 6.22 23.42
CA MET A 57 10.56 6.44 22.78
C MET A 57 10.71 7.33 21.55
N ARG A 58 11.38 8.48 21.68
CA ARG A 58 11.60 9.40 20.56
C ARG A 58 12.40 8.75 19.41
N ALA A 59 13.47 8.02 19.73
CA ALA A 59 14.28 7.35 18.70
C ALA A 59 13.50 6.21 18.01
N SER A 60 12.81 5.37 18.78
CA SER A 60 11.94 4.32 18.22
C SER A 60 10.85 4.92 17.32
N ASP A 61 10.24 6.03 17.74
CA ASP A 61 9.25 6.74 16.94
C ASP A 61 9.84 7.35 15.65
N PHE A 62 11.06 7.92 15.71
CA PHE A 62 11.74 8.45 14.54
C PHE A 62 12.04 7.34 13.53
N ARG A 63 12.60 6.22 13.98
CA ARG A 63 12.84 5.04 13.13
C ARG A 63 11.54 4.47 12.55
N ALA A 64 10.49 4.38 13.35
CA ALA A 64 9.20 3.86 12.91
C ALA A 64 8.60 4.75 11.81
N LEU A 65 8.74 6.07 11.91
CA LEU A 65 8.32 7.02 10.89
C LEU A 65 9.15 6.91 9.60
N ILE A 66 10.48 6.72 9.70
CA ILE A 66 11.29 6.40 8.52
C ILE A 66 10.78 5.11 7.85
N VAL A 67 10.47 4.09 8.64
CA VAL A 67 9.90 2.82 8.13
C VAL A 67 8.54 3.05 7.45
N HIS A 68 7.70 3.95 7.94
CA HIS A 68 6.43 4.33 7.30
C HIS A 68 6.68 4.89 5.90
N GLU A 69 7.48 5.93 5.78
CA GLU A 69 7.72 6.59 4.48
C GLU A 69 8.49 5.68 3.51
N GLN A 70 9.44 4.89 4.00
CA GLN A 70 10.16 3.93 3.17
C GLN A 70 9.27 2.73 2.76
N THR A 71 8.18 2.45 3.48
CA THR A 71 7.17 1.49 3.01
C THR A 71 6.46 2.04 1.78
N HIS A 72 6.05 3.31 1.78
CA HIS A 72 5.47 3.95 0.60
C HIS A 72 6.43 3.96 -0.59
N PHE A 73 7.71 4.27 -0.35
CA PHE A 73 8.77 4.19 -1.36
C PHE A 73 8.84 2.79 -2.00
N LEU A 74 8.87 1.73 -1.17
CA LEU A 74 8.92 0.35 -1.64
C LEU A 74 7.62 -0.08 -2.33
N ASP A 75 6.46 0.38 -1.88
CA ASP A 75 5.19 0.11 -2.54
C ASP A 75 5.16 0.70 -3.95
N LEU A 76 5.71 1.90 -4.14
CA LEU A 76 5.80 2.59 -5.44
C LEU A 76 6.90 2.03 -6.36
N THR A 77 8.00 1.54 -5.81
CA THR A 77 9.17 1.19 -6.60
C THR A 77 9.36 -0.31 -6.74
N ALA A 78 8.97 -1.11 -5.76
CA ALA A 78 9.28 -2.54 -5.65
C ALA A 78 8.07 -3.48 -5.84
N THR A 79 6.92 -2.94 -6.24
CA THR A 79 5.71 -3.73 -6.55
C THR A 79 5.26 -3.55 -7.99
N PHE A 80 4.53 -4.53 -8.54
CA PHE A 80 3.94 -4.43 -9.88
C PHE A 80 3.06 -3.19 -10.07
N TRP A 81 2.18 -2.90 -9.10
CA TRP A 81 1.31 -1.72 -9.17
C TRP A 81 2.13 -0.42 -9.19
N GLY A 82 3.15 -0.32 -8.33
CA GLY A 82 4.00 0.86 -8.26
C GLY A 82 4.83 1.07 -9.54
N ILE A 83 5.40 0.00 -10.08
CA ILE A 83 6.14 0.05 -11.35
C ILE A 83 5.23 0.46 -12.51
N GLU A 84 4.02 -0.12 -12.60
CA GLU A 84 3.03 0.27 -13.60
C GLU A 84 2.63 1.75 -13.48
N TYR A 85 2.35 2.22 -12.26
CA TYR A 85 2.04 3.62 -11.99
C TYR A 85 3.14 4.54 -12.53
N ASN A 86 4.41 4.20 -12.27
CA ASN A 86 5.54 5.01 -12.67
C ASN A 86 5.85 4.95 -14.18
N LEU A 87 5.67 3.80 -14.83
CA LEU A 87 5.77 3.70 -16.29
C LEU A 87 4.70 4.57 -16.97
N ARG A 88 3.45 4.52 -16.48
CA ARG A 88 2.37 5.34 -17.03
C ARG A 88 2.61 6.83 -16.79
N LYS A 89 3.11 7.20 -15.61
CA LYS A 89 3.51 8.57 -15.27
C LYS A 89 4.55 9.11 -16.26
N ILE A 90 5.65 8.38 -16.45
CA ILE A 90 6.74 8.76 -17.36
C ILE A 90 6.25 8.90 -18.81
N ARG A 91 5.38 8.00 -19.25
CA ARG A 91 4.77 8.09 -20.59
C ARG A 91 4.00 9.39 -20.80
N VAL A 92 3.29 9.88 -19.79
CA VAL A 92 2.59 11.18 -19.90
C VAL A 92 3.57 12.34 -19.96
N LEU A 93 4.67 12.29 -19.20
CA LEU A 93 5.67 13.37 -19.21
C LEU A 93 6.43 13.47 -20.53
N ASP A 94 6.73 12.32 -21.13
CA ASP A 94 7.35 12.25 -22.46
C ASP A 94 6.49 12.94 -23.53
N GLU A 95 5.16 12.82 -23.44
CA GLU A 95 4.22 13.56 -24.29
C GLU A 95 2.83 13.62 -23.63
N ILE A 96 2.35 14.83 -23.34
CA ILE A 96 1.03 15.01 -22.70
C ILE A 96 -0.05 14.94 -23.78
N THR A 97 -0.69 13.78 -23.90
CA THR A 97 -1.86 13.55 -24.78
C THR A 97 -3.07 13.07 -23.98
N ILE A 98 -4.28 13.23 -24.53
CA ILE A 98 -5.52 12.74 -23.89
C ILE A 98 -5.39 11.23 -23.59
N GLU A 99 -4.99 10.43 -24.57
CA GLU A 99 -4.87 8.97 -24.45
C GLU A 99 -3.89 8.55 -23.34
N ARG A 100 -2.70 9.17 -23.29
CA ARG A 100 -1.69 8.86 -22.27
C ARG A 100 -2.20 9.26 -20.87
N VAL A 101 -2.87 10.42 -20.77
CA VAL A 101 -3.48 10.88 -19.52
C VAL A 101 -4.62 9.97 -19.07
N GLU A 102 -5.49 9.52 -19.97
CA GLU A 102 -6.58 8.57 -19.66
C GLU A 102 -6.04 7.28 -19.04
N VAL A 103 -4.96 6.75 -19.60
CA VAL A 103 -4.27 5.54 -19.11
C VAL A 103 -3.58 5.79 -17.77
N PHE A 104 -2.90 6.91 -17.57
CA PHE A 104 -2.28 7.21 -16.27
C PHE A 104 -3.33 7.46 -15.17
N LYS A 105 -4.47 8.05 -15.54
CA LYS A 105 -5.60 8.23 -14.62
C LYS A 105 -6.21 6.93 -14.13
N LEU A 106 -5.93 5.80 -14.77
CA LEU A 106 -6.30 4.49 -14.24
C LEU A 106 -5.81 4.29 -12.80
N ASN A 107 -4.53 4.56 -12.52
CA ASN A 107 -3.96 4.47 -11.17
C ASN A 107 -4.13 5.79 -10.38
N TYR A 108 -3.90 6.95 -11.01
CA TYR A 108 -3.89 8.24 -10.30
C TYR A 108 -5.25 8.58 -9.67
N SER A 109 -6.36 8.24 -10.35
CA SER A 109 -7.70 8.49 -9.80
C SER A 109 -7.99 7.71 -8.51
N GLU A 110 -7.37 6.54 -8.34
CA GLU A 110 -7.53 5.69 -7.15
C GLU A 110 -6.75 6.22 -5.93
N LEU A 111 -5.77 7.10 -6.16
CA LEU A 111 -5.00 7.78 -5.12
C LEU A 111 -5.70 9.06 -4.65
N GLN A 112 -5.74 10.11 -5.49
CA GLN A 112 -6.02 11.46 -5.00
C GLN A 112 -7.44 11.95 -5.29
N CYS A 113 -8.05 11.52 -6.40
CA CYS A 113 -9.32 12.08 -6.85
C CYS A 113 -10.52 11.55 -6.05
N MET A 114 -10.54 10.25 -5.75
CA MET A 114 -11.61 9.64 -4.96
C MET A 114 -11.62 10.16 -3.51
N HIS A 115 -10.44 10.36 -2.91
CA HIS A 115 -10.29 10.92 -1.57
C HIS A 115 -10.91 12.33 -1.47
N ASN A 116 -10.50 13.22 -2.37
CA ASN A 116 -10.92 14.63 -2.32
C ASN A 116 -12.42 14.84 -2.55
N GLU A 117 -13.04 14.03 -3.42
CA GLU A 117 -14.46 14.20 -3.77
C GLU A 117 -15.43 13.59 -2.75
N TYR A 118 -15.02 12.55 -2.03
CA TYR A 118 -15.86 11.85 -1.06
C TYR A 118 -15.42 12.09 0.39
N ASN A 119 -14.86 13.28 0.68
CA ASN A 119 -14.54 13.72 2.04
C ASN A 119 -15.81 13.71 2.92
N ILE A 120 -16.00 12.63 3.66
CA ILE A 120 -17.17 12.43 4.51
C ILE A 120 -16.82 12.86 5.94
N SER A 121 -17.56 13.85 6.47
CA SER A 121 -17.45 14.23 7.88
C SER A 121 -18.04 13.12 8.78
N PHE A 122 -17.20 12.57 9.67
CA PHE A 122 -17.62 11.59 10.68
C PHE A 122 -17.88 12.21 12.06
N GLU A 123 -18.49 13.40 12.12
CA GLU A 123 -18.96 13.92 13.41
C GLU A 123 -19.78 12.86 14.18
N ASN A 124 -19.39 12.62 15.44
CA ASN A 124 -20.02 11.75 16.42
C ASN A 124 -20.06 10.23 16.11
N PHE A 125 -19.05 9.67 15.44
CA PHE A 125 -18.96 8.22 15.20
C PHE A 125 -17.78 7.57 15.93
N SER A 126 -18.01 6.44 16.60
CA SER A 126 -16.97 5.67 17.30
C SER A 126 -16.92 4.24 16.78
N TYR A 127 -15.75 3.77 16.37
CA TYR A 127 -15.59 2.38 15.91
C TYR A 127 -15.85 1.34 16.99
N LYS A 128 -15.60 1.67 18.27
CA LYS A 128 -15.94 0.80 19.40
C LYS A 128 -17.44 0.50 19.48
N ASP A 129 -18.25 1.34 18.85
CA ASP A 129 -19.70 1.27 18.86
C ASP A 129 -20.27 0.69 17.56
N VAL A 130 -19.43 0.27 16.61
CA VAL A 130 -19.86 -0.39 15.37
C VAL A 130 -20.44 -1.76 15.68
N GLU A 131 -21.72 -1.93 15.35
CA GLU A 131 -22.44 -3.20 15.53
C GLU A 131 -22.41 -4.04 14.26
N SER A 132 -22.50 -3.39 13.10
CA SER A 132 -22.53 -4.10 11.82
C SER A 132 -21.87 -3.30 10.70
N PHE A 133 -21.45 -4.02 9.66
CA PHE A 133 -20.93 -3.47 8.42
C PHE A 133 -21.60 -4.15 7.23
N LYS A 134 -21.85 -3.37 6.19
CA LYS A 134 -22.22 -3.85 4.86
C LYS A 134 -21.34 -3.14 3.84
N HIS A 135 -21.15 -3.72 2.66
CA HIS A 135 -20.45 -3.04 1.58
C HIS A 135 -21.41 -2.84 0.41
N ILE A 136 -21.20 -1.75 -0.33
CA ILE A 136 -21.97 -1.42 -1.52
C ILE A 136 -21.00 -0.99 -2.63
N TYR A 137 -21.47 -1.14 -3.87
CA TYR A 137 -20.78 -0.65 -5.05
C TYR A 137 -21.62 0.44 -5.69
N GLU A 138 -20.99 1.54 -6.07
CA GLU A 138 -21.60 2.63 -6.82
C GLU A 138 -20.79 2.93 -8.07
N TYR A 139 -21.38 3.65 -9.02
CA TYR A 139 -20.73 4.02 -10.28
C TYR A 139 -20.58 5.53 -10.38
N SER A 140 -19.41 5.97 -10.82
CA SER A 140 -19.11 7.35 -11.18
C SER A 140 -18.63 7.40 -12.62
N GLU A 141 -19.19 8.29 -13.42
CA GLU A 141 -18.69 8.54 -14.79
C GLU A 141 -17.24 9.02 -14.80
N LYS A 142 -16.77 9.62 -13.69
CA LYS A 142 -15.41 10.12 -13.58
C LYS A 142 -14.40 9.04 -13.15
N PHE A 143 -14.83 8.08 -12.33
CA PHE A 143 -13.92 7.16 -11.62
C PHE A 143 -14.19 5.68 -11.86
N GLY A 144 -15.29 5.34 -12.52
CA GLY A 144 -15.76 3.97 -12.66
C GLY A 144 -16.44 3.49 -11.37
N VAL A 145 -16.19 2.23 -11.01
CA VAL A 145 -16.82 1.63 -9.82
C VAL A 145 -16.11 2.03 -8.53
N LEU A 146 -16.90 2.41 -7.54
CA LEU A 146 -16.48 2.77 -6.20
C LEU A 146 -16.97 1.73 -5.19
N LEU A 147 -16.10 1.31 -4.28
CA LEU A 147 -16.44 0.46 -3.14
C LEU A 147 -16.63 1.33 -1.90
N PHE A 148 -17.77 1.17 -1.24
CA PHE A 148 -18.02 1.79 0.06
C PHE A 148 -18.33 0.74 1.12
N ILE A 149 -17.83 0.97 2.32
CA ILE A 149 -18.22 0.25 3.53
C ILE A 149 -19.18 1.13 4.32
N ILE A 150 -20.38 0.62 4.58
CA ILE A 150 -21.36 1.24 5.44
C ILE A 150 -21.24 0.61 6.82
N LEU A 151 -20.76 1.41 7.76
CA LEU A 151 -20.66 1.07 9.17
C LEU A 151 -21.93 1.53 9.87
N THR A 152 -22.53 0.67 10.68
CA THR A 152 -23.70 1.00 11.51
C THR A 152 -23.32 0.90 12.97
N ASP A 153 -23.48 1.99 13.72
CA ASP A 153 -23.26 1.97 15.16
C ASP A 153 -24.44 1.34 15.91
N LYS A 154 -24.25 1.11 17.22
CA LYS A 154 -25.26 0.61 18.16
C LYS A 154 -26.52 1.47 18.29
N ASN A 155 -26.48 2.72 17.82
CA ASN A 155 -27.63 3.63 17.79
C ASN A 155 -28.33 3.62 16.42
N GLY A 156 -27.86 2.81 15.48
CA GLY A 156 -28.37 2.74 14.11
C GLY A 156 -27.84 3.82 13.17
N ILE A 157 -26.88 4.66 13.59
CA ILE A 157 -26.26 5.68 12.77
C ILE A 157 -25.38 5.00 11.72
N GLN A 158 -25.69 5.25 10.44
CA GLN A 158 -24.92 4.73 9.32
C GLN A 158 -23.89 5.75 8.84
N LYS A 159 -22.66 5.28 8.66
CA LYS A 159 -21.57 6.04 8.03
C LYS A 159 -21.04 5.26 6.85
N LYS A 160 -20.91 5.95 5.72
CA LYS A 160 -20.40 5.42 4.48
C LYS A 160 -18.93 5.83 4.37
N VAL A 161 -18.03 4.88 4.17
CA VAL A 161 -16.58 5.10 4.07
C VAL A 161 -16.11 4.60 2.71
N PRO A 162 -15.47 5.43 1.87
CA PRO A 162 -14.86 4.94 0.64
C PRO A 162 -13.68 4.02 0.96
N VAL A 163 -13.52 2.98 0.15
CA VAL A 163 -12.30 2.16 0.15
C VAL A 163 -11.49 2.57 -1.05
N THR A 164 -10.29 3.11 -0.83
CA THR A 164 -9.42 3.63 -1.88
C THR A 164 -8.06 2.96 -1.85
N ILE A 165 -7.19 3.27 -2.82
CA ILE A 165 -5.80 2.80 -2.77
C ILE A 165 -5.05 3.44 -1.59
N LEU A 166 -5.44 4.63 -1.13
CA LEU A 166 -4.86 5.24 0.09
C LEU A 166 -5.16 4.42 1.34
N SER A 167 -6.34 3.78 1.43
CA SER A 167 -6.66 2.82 2.50
C SER A 167 -5.66 1.65 2.56
N LEU A 168 -5.08 1.30 1.42
CA LEU A 168 -4.11 0.22 1.30
C LEU A 168 -2.70 0.71 1.58
N PHE A 169 -2.28 1.83 0.97
CA PHE A 169 -0.97 2.46 1.18
C PHE A 169 -0.75 2.82 2.65
N GLU A 170 -1.62 3.66 3.22
CA GLU A 170 -1.45 4.13 4.60
C GLU A 170 -1.66 2.99 5.61
N GLY A 171 -2.58 2.07 5.34
CA GLY A 171 -2.73 0.88 6.16
C GLY A 171 -1.46 0.01 6.19
N HIS A 172 -0.75 -0.08 5.05
CA HIS A 172 0.46 -0.89 4.92
C HIS A 172 1.65 -0.22 5.61
N ALA A 173 1.85 1.07 5.36
CA ALA A 173 2.88 1.88 6.00
C ALA A 173 2.70 1.92 7.52
N PHE A 174 1.47 2.16 8.00
CA PHE A 174 1.14 2.11 9.42
C PHE A 174 1.37 0.73 10.04
N SER A 175 1.06 -0.35 9.31
CA SER A 175 1.34 -1.71 9.78
C SER A 175 2.84 -1.93 9.99
N ASN A 176 3.67 -1.43 9.07
CA ASN A 176 5.13 -1.51 9.17
C ASN A 176 5.70 -0.61 10.29
N GLU A 177 5.19 0.61 10.44
CA GLU A 177 5.51 1.53 11.54
C GLU A 177 5.29 0.83 12.90
N GLU A 178 4.10 0.27 13.11
CA GLU A 178 3.75 -0.37 14.37
C GLU A 178 4.48 -1.70 14.60
N LEU A 179 4.72 -2.48 13.54
CA LEU A 179 5.56 -3.68 13.63
C LEU A 179 7.00 -3.34 14.02
N ARG A 180 7.54 -2.19 13.57
CA ARG A 180 8.86 -1.70 13.96
C ARG A 180 8.90 -1.36 15.45
N ARG A 181 7.95 -0.58 15.95
CA ARG A 181 7.85 -0.27 17.39
C ARG A 181 7.70 -1.53 18.25
N ILE A 182 6.88 -2.50 17.79
CA ILE A 182 6.71 -3.80 18.48
C ILE A 182 8.03 -4.58 18.53
N ASN A 183 8.86 -4.51 17.49
CA ASN A 183 10.16 -5.16 17.48
C ASN A 183 11.17 -4.44 18.39
N ASP A 184 11.12 -3.12 18.49
CA ASP A 184 11.99 -2.32 19.35
C ASP A 184 11.79 -2.65 20.85
N ILE A 185 10.59 -3.09 21.27
CA ILE A 185 10.34 -3.60 22.64
C ILE A 185 11.36 -4.68 23.07
N LYS A 186 11.86 -5.48 22.12
CA LYS A 186 12.81 -6.57 22.42
C LYS A 186 14.19 -6.03 22.82
N ILE A 187 14.51 -4.79 22.44
CA ILE A 187 15.79 -4.12 22.74
C ILE A 187 15.80 -3.63 24.19
N ILE A 188 14.63 -3.27 24.74
CA ILE A 188 14.50 -2.73 26.09
C ILE A 188 14.74 -3.84 27.14
N THR A 189 15.80 -3.69 27.92
CA THR A 189 16.17 -4.57 29.03
C THR A 189 15.50 -4.16 30.35
N ASN A 190 15.34 -2.85 30.57
CA ASN A 190 14.70 -2.29 31.75
C ASN A 190 13.18 -2.58 31.75
N ARG A 191 12.71 -3.27 32.80
CA ARG A 191 11.31 -3.70 32.90
C ARG A 191 10.32 -2.54 33.00
N GLU A 192 10.68 -1.46 33.70
CA GLU A 192 9.80 -0.30 33.87
C GLU A 192 9.66 0.47 32.56
N VAL A 193 10.79 0.75 31.90
CA VAL A 193 10.79 1.40 30.57
C VAL A 193 10.00 0.57 29.57
N LYS A 194 10.22 -0.75 29.58
CA LYS A 194 9.52 -1.68 28.70
C LYS A 194 8.01 -1.66 28.91
N SER A 195 7.55 -1.66 30.16
CA SER A 195 6.12 -1.58 30.47
C SER A 195 5.52 -0.26 29.97
N LYS A 196 6.16 0.88 30.29
CA LYS A 196 5.69 2.20 29.86
C LYS A 196 5.62 2.31 28.33
N PHE A 197 6.61 1.77 27.63
CA PHE A 197 6.64 1.80 26.16
C PHE A 197 5.56 0.89 25.55
N ILE A 198 5.29 -0.28 26.12
CA ILE A 198 4.17 -1.14 25.71
C ILE A 198 2.84 -0.40 25.85
N ASP A 199 2.59 0.20 27.01
CA ASP A 199 1.36 0.94 27.28
C ASP A 199 1.17 2.13 26.32
N PHE A 200 2.27 2.83 26.01
CA PHE A 200 2.30 3.91 25.03
C PHE A 200 1.88 3.44 23.63
N ILE A 201 2.55 2.42 23.08
CA ILE A 201 2.25 1.95 21.71
C ILE A 201 0.85 1.33 21.61
N GLU A 202 0.32 0.74 22.68
CA GLU A 202 -1.05 0.21 22.69
C GLU A 202 -2.08 1.34 22.66
N LYS A 203 -1.88 2.36 23.48
CA LYS A 203 -2.75 3.55 23.50
C LYS A 203 -2.79 4.22 22.14
N GLU A 204 -1.63 4.41 21.50
CA GLU A 204 -1.55 5.06 20.19
C GLU A 204 -2.23 4.26 19.09
N TYR A 205 -2.04 2.94 19.05
CA TYR A 205 -2.70 2.08 18.08
C TYR A 205 -4.22 2.17 18.13
N TYR A 206 -4.80 2.06 19.32
CA TYR A 206 -6.25 2.19 19.46
C TYR A 206 -6.72 3.63 19.26
N SER A 207 -5.91 4.63 19.59
CA SER A 207 -6.22 6.02 19.26
C SER A 207 -6.34 6.20 17.74
N TYR A 208 -5.38 5.67 16.98
CA TYR A 208 -5.36 5.73 15.53
C TYR A 208 -6.57 5.03 14.89
N LEU A 209 -6.86 3.80 15.31
CA LEU A 209 -8.00 3.05 14.76
C LEU A 209 -9.35 3.69 15.08
N ASN A 210 -9.44 4.50 16.14
CA ASN A 210 -10.68 5.15 16.55
C ASN A 210 -10.78 6.63 16.11
N ASP A 211 -9.78 7.16 15.39
CA ASP A 211 -9.78 8.55 14.95
C ASP A 211 -10.60 8.70 13.67
N ILE A 212 -11.70 9.46 13.81
CA ILE A 212 -12.63 9.92 12.77
C ILE A 212 -11.94 10.42 11.51
N ASN A 213 -10.84 11.14 11.66
CA ASN A 213 -10.15 11.76 10.52
C ASN A 213 -9.40 10.74 9.67
N ASN A 214 -9.18 9.53 10.18
CA ASN A 214 -8.35 8.52 9.54
C ASN A 214 -9.13 7.36 8.94
N HIS A 215 -10.47 7.46 8.92
CA HIS A 215 -11.35 6.36 8.55
C HIS A 215 -11.09 5.81 7.15
N GLU A 216 -10.92 6.67 6.16
CA GLU A 216 -10.56 6.21 4.81
C GLU A 216 -9.23 5.46 4.81
N TYR A 217 -8.22 5.99 5.51
CA TYR A 217 -6.86 5.44 5.54
C TYR A 217 -6.74 4.11 6.30
N ASN A 218 -7.63 3.84 7.27
CA ASN A 218 -7.52 2.68 8.15
C ASN A 218 -8.66 1.64 7.99
N ILE A 219 -9.67 1.89 7.16
CA ILE A 219 -10.86 1.02 7.07
C ILE A 219 -10.54 -0.44 6.77
N LEU A 220 -9.56 -0.71 5.89
CA LEU A 220 -9.15 -2.09 5.56
C LEU A 220 -8.42 -2.76 6.73
N LEU A 221 -7.63 -2.01 7.51
CA LEU A 221 -6.97 -2.52 8.71
C LEU A 221 -7.99 -2.79 9.82
N ILE A 222 -9.02 -1.95 9.94
CA ILE A 222 -10.15 -2.18 10.87
C ILE A 222 -10.89 -3.46 10.50
N LEU A 223 -11.24 -3.66 9.23
CA LEU A 223 -11.86 -4.90 8.78
C LEU A 223 -11.00 -6.11 9.09
N SER A 224 -9.68 -6.01 8.86
CA SER A 224 -8.74 -7.08 9.19
C SER A 224 -8.73 -7.37 10.68
N THR A 225 -8.75 -6.34 11.53
CA THR A 225 -8.81 -6.49 12.98
C THR A 225 -10.10 -7.21 13.41
N ILE A 226 -11.26 -6.73 12.97
CA ILE A 226 -12.57 -7.33 13.30
C ILE A 226 -12.62 -8.82 12.94
N HIS A 227 -12.14 -9.19 11.76
CA HIS A 227 -12.19 -10.56 11.30
C HIS A 227 -11.13 -11.46 11.94
N MET A 228 -9.90 -10.99 12.08
CA MET A 228 -8.78 -11.81 12.55
C MET A 228 -8.78 -11.98 14.07
N GLU A 229 -9.27 -11.01 14.85
CA GLU A 229 -9.44 -11.16 16.30
C GLU A 229 -10.40 -12.30 16.67
N ARG A 230 -11.41 -12.57 15.85
CA ARG A 230 -12.32 -13.72 16.03
C ARG A 230 -11.62 -15.07 15.96
N PHE A 231 -10.42 -15.13 15.39
CA PHE A 231 -9.57 -16.31 15.39
C PHE A 231 -8.53 -16.32 16.51
N GLY A 232 -8.56 -15.34 17.41
CA GLY A 232 -7.58 -15.18 18.48
C GLY A 232 -6.21 -14.74 17.97
N LEU A 233 -6.17 -13.98 16.87
CA LEU A 233 -4.95 -13.32 16.45
C LEU A 233 -4.70 -12.08 17.33
N LYS A 234 -3.43 -11.88 17.69
CA LYS A 234 -2.99 -10.69 18.41
C LYS A 234 -2.62 -9.59 17.43
N ARG A 235 -2.60 -8.34 17.90
CA ARG A 235 -2.20 -7.15 17.14
C ARG A 235 -1.02 -7.36 16.18
N LYS A 236 0.11 -7.90 16.65
CA LYS A 236 1.28 -8.18 15.80
C LYS A 236 0.95 -9.10 14.62
N GLU A 237 0.16 -10.15 14.86
CA GLU A 237 -0.24 -11.12 13.83
C GLU A 237 -1.22 -10.49 12.84
N ILE A 238 -2.09 -9.59 13.31
CA ILE A 238 -3.04 -8.84 12.47
C ILE A 238 -2.30 -7.84 11.57
N LEU A 239 -1.33 -7.10 12.10
CA LEU A 239 -0.51 -6.17 11.32
C LEU A 239 0.32 -6.92 10.27
N ALA A 240 0.92 -8.05 10.63
CA ALA A 240 1.67 -8.89 9.68
C ALA A 240 0.76 -9.50 8.60
N PHE A 241 -0.47 -9.88 8.97
CA PHE A 241 -1.48 -10.31 7.99
C PHE A 241 -1.85 -9.17 7.05
N PHE A 242 -2.09 -7.97 7.56
CA PHE A 242 -2.41 -6.81 6.74
C PHE A 242 -1.29 -6.44 5.78
N SER A 243 -0.03 -6.40 6.23
CA SER A 243 1.13 -6.20 5.35
C SER A 243 1.18 -7.24 4.23
N ALA A 244 0.90 -8.51 4.54
CA ALA A 244 0.85 -9.55 3.53
C ALA A 244 -0.34 -9.38 2.55
N VAL A 245 -1.49 -8.88 3.00
CA VAL A 245 -2.62 -8.51 2.12
C VAL A 245 -2.19 -7.40 1.18
N ALA A 246 -1.65 -6.29 1.71
CA ALA A 246 -1.21 -5.15 0.93
C ALA A 246 -0.19 -5.57 -0.12
N GLY A 247 0.87 -6.24 0.30
CA GLY A 247 1.91 -6.69 -0.62
C GLY A 247 1.45 -7.73 -1.64
N PHE A 248 0.60 -8.70 -1.25
CA PHE A 248 -0.03 -9.61 -2.22
C PHE A 248 -0.83 -8.81 -3.25
N THR A 249 -1.62 -7.84 -2.80
CA THR A 249 -2.45 -7.05 -3.70
C THR A 249 -1.66 -6.13 -4.59
N PHE A 250 -0.61 -5.44 -4.13
CA PHE A 250 0.23 -4.57 -4.95
C PHE A 250 1.13 -5.35 -5.91
N ASN A 251 1.58 -6.53 -5.51
CA ASN A 251 2.59 -7.30 -6.24
C ASN A 251 2.05 -8.57 -6.89
N LEU A 252 0.73 -8.67 -7.09
CA LEU A 252 0.17 -9.70 -7.95
C LEU A 252 0.46 -9.35 -9.42
N TYR A 253 0.95 -10.31 -10.19
CA TYR A 253 1.19 -10.21 -11.64
C TYR A 253 -0.14 -10.14 -12.40
N SER A 254 -0.11 -9.59 -13.61
CA SER A 254 -1.30 -9.18 -14.39
C SER A 254 -2.25 -10.34 -14.66
N SER A 255 -1.70 -11.48 -15.06
CA SER A 255 -2.49 -12.70 -15.27
C SER A 255 -3.13 -13.22 -13.99
N GLY A 256 -2.43 -13.10 -12.85
CA GLY A 256 -2.94 -13.48 -11.54
C GLY A 256 -4.17 -12.67 -11.18
N ILE A 257 -4.15 -11.36 -11.40
CA ILE A 257 -5.30 -10.49 -11.13
C ILE A 257 -6.47 -10.85 -12.02
N SER A 258 -6.23 -11.13 -13.30
CA SER A 258 -7.27 -11.55 -14.24
C SER A 258 -7.94 -12.87 -13.82
N ILE A 259 -7.18 -13.83 -13.29
CA ILE A 259 -7.71 -15.06 -12.70
C ILE A 259 -8.60 -14.73 -11.50
N LEU A 260 -8.13 -13.86 -10.59
CA LEU A 260 -8.89 -13.49 -9.40
C LEU A 260 -10.10 -12.61 -9.71
N ALA A 261 -10.07 -11.79 -10.76
CA ALA A 261 -11.19 -10.98 -11.21
C ALA A 261 -12.42 -11.83 -11.52
N ASN A 262 -12.20 -13.00 -12.15
CA ASN A 262 -13.25 -13.96 -12.43
C ASN A 262 -13.89 -14.56 -11.16
N ARG A 263 -13.13 -14.66 -10.06
CA ARG A 263 -13.64 -15.14 -8.77
C ARG A 263 -14.28 -14.03 -7.94
N ILE A 264 -13.66 -12.86 -7.89
CA ILE A 264 -14.18 -11.68 -7.18
C ILE A 264 -15.55 -11.28 -7.71
N PHE A 265 -15.72 -11.31 -9.04
CA PHE A 265 -16.99 -11.06 -9.70
C PHE A 265 -18.15 -11.89 -9.12
N GLU A 266 -17.91 -13.15 -8.75
CA GLU A 266 -18.93 -14.07 -8.24
C GLU A 266 -19.41 -13.67 -6.84
N TYR A 267 -18.60 -12.95 -6.06
CA TYR A 267 -18.92 -12.50 -4.70
C TYR A 267 -19.64 -11.16 -4.64
N ILE A 268 -19.84 -10.50 -5.78
CA ILE A 268 -20.48 -9.18 -5.84
C ILE A 268 -21.96 -9.34 -6.22
N GLY A 269 -22.85 -8.98 -5.28
CA GLY A 269 -24.31 -9.06 -5.47
C GLY A 269 -24.92 -7.96 -6.37
N SER A 270 -24.13 -6.98 -6.79
CA SER A 270 -24.57 -5.88 -7.68
C SER A 270 -24.27 -6.18 -9.15
N LYS A 271 -25.01 -5.58 -10.09
CA LYS A 271 -24.66 -5.61 -11.52
C LYS A 271 -23.32 -4.94 -11.82
N LEU A 272 -22.84 -4.03 -10.97
CA LEU A 272 -21.53 -3.39 -11.14
C LEU A 272 -20.34 -4.37 -11.06
N LYS A 273 -20.57 -5.63 -10.69
CA LYS A 273 -19.57 -6.70 -10.78
C LYS A 273 -18.89 -6.78 -12.15
N TYR A 274 -19.61 -6.53 -13.25
CA TYR A 274 -19.05 -6.58 -14.60
C TYR A 274 -17.99 -5.50 -14.79
N CYS A 275 -18.26 -4.27 -14.36
CA CYS A 275 -17.29 -3.18 -14.38
C CYS A 275 -16.08 -3.48 -13.48
N VAL A 276 -16.32 -3.99 -12.26
CA VAL A 276 -15.22 -4.41 -11.34
C VAL A 276 -14.33 -5.46 -11.99
N LYS A 277 -14.91 -6.48 -12.65
CA LYS A 277 -14.17 -7.50 -13.37
C LYS A 277 -13.34 -6.89 -14.51
N ALA A 278 -13.94 -6.04 -15.32
CA ALA A 278 -13.26 -5.41 -16.45
C ALA A 278 -12.06 -4.56 -15.99
N ASP A 279 -12.24 -3.76 -14.93
CA ASP A 279 -11.18 -2.91 -14.39
C ASP A 279 -10.08 -3.72 -13.69
N LEU A 280 -10.42 -4.78 -12.95
CA LEU A 280 -9.43 -5.70 -12.38
C LEU A 280 -8.60 -6.38 -13.49
N CYS A 281 -9.21 -6.82 -14.59
CA CYS A 281 -8.48 -7.38 -15.73
C CYS A 281 -7.50 -6.38 -16.37
N ARG A 282 -7.73 -5.06 -16.20
CA ARG A 282 -6.78 -4.00 -16.60
C ARG A 282 -5.82 -3.59 -15.49
N ASN A 283 -5.63 -4.46 -14.50
CA ASN A 283 -4.71 -4.25 -13.39
C ASN A 283 -5.13 -3.11 -12.41
N GLN A 284 -6.41 -2.70 -12.42
CA GLN A 284 -6.94 -1.61 -11.59
C GLN A 284 -7.74 -2.12 -10.40
N LEU A 285 -8.21 -1.22 -9.53
CA LEU A 285 -9.05 -1.51 -8.36
C LEU A 285 -8.40 -2.48 -7.36
N ARG A 286 -7.08 -2.35 -7.14
CA ARG A 286 -6.34 -3.25 -6.22
C ARG A 286 -6.84 -3.17 -4.77
N HIS A 287 -7.42 -2.05 -4.37
CA HIS A 287 -8.10 -1.87 -3.09
C HIS A 287 -9.34 -2.79 -2.95
N ILE A 288 -10.07 -3.07 -4.04
CA ILE A 288 -11.18 -4.03 -4.06
C ILE A 288 -10.64 -5.47 -3.91
N LEU A 289 -9.52 -5.81 -4.56
CA LEU A 289 -8.84 -7.08 -4.35
C LEU A 289 -8.39 -7.24 -2.89
N ALA A 290 -7.89 -6.18 -2.25
CA ALA A 290 -7.47 -6.20 -0.84
C ALA A 290 -8.67 -6.44 0.09
N PHE A 291 -9.75 -5.69 -0.12
CA PHE A 291 -11.02 -5.88 0.58
C PHE A 291 -11.52 -7.34 0.49
N HIS A 292 -11.61 -7.89 -0.73
CA HIS A 292 -12.03 -9.28 -0.91
C HIS A 292 -11.05 -10.27 -0.30
N THR A 293 -9.73 -10.01 -0.37
CA THR A 293 -8.73 -10.88 0.26
C THR A 293 -8.96 -10.99 1.77
N ILE A 294 -9.27 -9.88 2.44
CA ILE A 294 -9.58 -9.86 3.88
C ILE A 294 -10.86 -10.67 4.16
N LEU A 295 -11.95 -10.40 3.44
CA LEU A 295 -13.22 -11.09 3.65
C LEU A 295 -13.12 -12.59 3.34
N ARG A 296 -12.50 -12.95 2.21
CA ARG A 296 -12.31 -14.34 1.79
C ARG A 296 -11.42 -15.09 2.76
N SER A 297 -10.42 -14.44 3.37
CA SER A 297 -9.58 -15.06 4.41
C SER A 297 -10.43 -15.55 5.58
N TYR A 298 -11.33 -14.71 6.08
CA TYR A 298 -12.24 -15.08 7.16
C TYR A 298 -13.21 -16.19 6.76
N GLU A 299 -13.82 -16.08 5.58
CA GLU A 299 -14.80 -17.07 5.11
C GLU A 299 -14.16 -18.41 4.78
N PHE A 300 -12.98 -18.40 4.15
CA PHE A 300 -12.23 -19.60 3.80
C PHE A 300 -11.87 -20.42 5.05
N ILE A 301 -11.38 -19.77 6.11
CA ILE A 301 -11.06 -20.44 7.38
C ILE A 301 -12.32 -21.05 8.02
N ASN A 302 -13.47 -20.37 7.90
CA ASN A 302 -14.74 -20.81 8.48
C ASN A 302 -15.56 -21.74 7.57
N HIS A 303 -15.14 -21.97 6.34
CA HIS A 303 -15.87 -22.81 5.39
C HIS A 303 -16.06 -24.23 5.93
N PRO A 304 -17.25 -24.86 5.79
CA PRO A 304 -17.51 -26.20 6.31
C PRO A 304 -16.47 -27.25 5.89
N TYR A 305 -16.00 -27.22 4.64
CA TYR A 305 -14.93 -28.10 4.14
C TYR A 305 -13.58 -27.93 4.86
N ASN A 306 -13.33 -26.77 5.47
CA ASN A 306 -12.10 -26.47 6.20
C ASN A 306 -12.21 -26.70 7.71
N ARG A 307 -13.34 -27.22 8.23
CA ARG A 307 -13.57 -27.41 9.67
C ARG A 307 -12.45 -28.19 10.37
N HIS A 308 -11.94 -29.26 9.75
CA HIS A 308 -10.84 -30.06 10.29
C HIS A 308 -9.46 -29.41 10.13
N LYS A 309 -9.31 -28.45 9.20
CA LYS A 309 -8.07 -27.73 8.93
C LYS A 309 -8.03 -26.34 9.60
N LYS A 310 -9.11 -25.91 10.26
CA LYS A 310 -9.27 -24.55 10.80
C LYS A 310 -8.09 -24.11 11.66
N LYS A 311 -7.64 -24.95 12.61
CA LYS A 311 -6.48 -24.64 13.46
C LYS A 311 -5.20 -24.45 12.65
N TYR A 312 -4.95 -25.34 11.69
CA TYR A 312 -3.80 -25.24 10.79
C TYR A 312 -3.84 -23.97 9.94
N LEU A 313 -5.01 -23.61 9.39
CA LEU A 313 -5.17 -22.38 8.60
C LEU A 313 -4.92 -21.13 9.47
N ILE A 314 -5.44 -21.08 10.69
CA ILE A 314 -5.17 -19.98 11.63
C ILE A 314 -3.67 -19.90 11.94
N ASP A 315 -3.00 -21.03 12.17
CA ASP A 315 -1.55 -21.07 12.38
C ASP A 315 -0.76 -20.58 11.15
N LEU A 316 -1.24 -20.85 9.94
CA LEU A 316 -0.65 -20.29 8.71
C LEU A 316 -0.78 -18.77 8.67
N VAL A 317 -1.95 -18.20 8.99
CA VAL A 317 -2.12 -16.73 9.05
C VAL A 317 -1.09 -16.12 10.02
N LYS A 318 -0.87 -16.75 11.17
CA LYS A 318 0.05 -16.25 12.21
C LYS A 318 1.53 -16.30 11.81
N LYS A 319 1.93 -17.35 11.08
CA LYS A 319 3.36 -17.64 10.82
C LYS A 319 3.81 -17.28 9.41
N GLN A 320 2.92 -17.42 8.43
CA GLN A 320 3.20 -17.29 7.00
C GLN A 320 1.98 -16.68 6.28
N PRO A 321 1.58 -15.43 6.63
CA PRO A 321 0.34 -14.84 6.14
C PRO A 321 0.30 -14.71 4.60
N LEU A 322 1.41 -14.37 3.95
CA LEU A 322 1.46 -14.28 2.49
C LEU A 322 1.23 -15.65 1.83
N PHE A 323 1.84 -16.69 2.38
CA PHE A 323 1.63 -18.07 1.91
C PHE A 323 0.18 -18.52 2.11
N PHE A 324 -0.43 -18.18 3.25
CA PHE A 324 -1.85 -18.42 3.49
C PHE A 324 -2.73 -17.75 2.42
N ILE A 325 -2.51 -16.46 2.16
CA ILE A 325 -3.29 -15.67 1.18
C ILE A 325 -3.17 -16.30 -0.21
N PHE A 326 -1.94 -16.62 -0.63
CA PHE A 326 -1.71 -17.25 -1.93
C PHE A 326 -2.41 -18.62 -2.02
N ASN A 327 -2.25 -19.48 -1.02
CA ASN A 327 -2.85 -20.82 -1.00
C ASN A 327 -4.39 -20.76 -0.98
N MET A 328 -4.96 -19.80 -0.26
CA MET A 328 -6.39 -19.55 -0.26
C MET A 328 -6.88 -19.19 -1.66
N TRP A 329 -6.29 -18.17 -2.28
CA TRP A 329 -6.71 -17.71 -3.60
C TRP A 329 -6.47 -18.76 -4.68
N ASP A 330 -5.39 -19.51 -4.59
CA ASP A 330 -5.09 -20.61 -5.48
C ASP A 330 -6.20 -21.68 -5.42
N LYS A 331 -6.59 -22.12 -4.22
CA LYS A 331 -7.70 -23.06 -4.03
C LYS A 331 -9.05 -22.50 -4.49
N ILE A 332 -9.34 -21.23 -4.21
CA ILE A 332 -10.57 -20.57 -4.68
C ILE A 332 -10.59 -20.52 -6.22
N SER A 333 -9.44 -20.32 -6.84
CA SER A 333 -9.31 -20.26 -8.29
C SER A 333 -9.39 -21.62 -8.98
N GLY A 334 -9.24 -22.73 -8.24
CA GLY A 334 -9.12 -24.07 -8.79
C GLY A 334 -7.68 -24.40 -9.24
N GLU A 335 -6.69 -23.92 -8.47
CA GLU A 335 -5.24 -24.11 -8.71
C GLU A 335 -4.67 -23.38 -9.94
N GLU A 336 -5.48 -22.55 -10.61
CA GLU A 336 -5.06 -21.77 -11.77
C GLU A 336 -4.04 -20.67 -11.40
N LEU A 337 -4.12 -20.11 -10.19
CA LEU A 337 -3.17 -19.07 -9.78
C LEU A 337 -1.73 -19.64 -9.76
N ASN A 338 -1.52 -20.80 -9.15
CA ASN A 338 -0.20 -21.42 -9.09
C ASN A 338 0.31 -21.88 -10.46
N LYS A 339 -0.59 -22.33 -11.36
CA LYS A 339 -0.24 -22.74 -12.73
C LYS A 339 0.42 -21.61 -13.54
N TYR A 340 -0.03 -20.37 -13.37
CA TYR A 340 0.52 -19.21 -14.08
C TYR A 340 1.53 -18.40 -13.26
N ARG A 341 1.97 -18.91 -12.12
CA ARG A 341 2.88 -18.20 -11.22
C ARG A 341 4.23 -17.86 -11.87
N PHE A 342 4.68 -18.64 -12.85
CA PHE A 342 5.94 -18.37 -13.57
C PHE A 342 5.94 -17.01 -14.30
N LEU A 343 4.77 -16.45 -14.62
CA LEU A 343 4.66 -15.14 -15.27
C LEU A 343 5.14 -13.99 -14.37
N ASP A 344 5.05 -14.15 -13.04
CA ASP A 344 5.62 -13.22 -12.05
C ASP A 344 7.13 -12.97 -12.31
N GLU A 345 7.87 -14.03 -12.63
CA GLU A 345 9.31 -13.98 -12.89
C GLU A 345 9.64 -13.38 -14.27
N ILE A 346 8.64 -13.25 -15.16
CA ILE A 346 8.79 -12.74 -16.52
C ILE A 346 8.34 -11.27 -16.60
N GLU A 347 7.16 -10.95 -16.05
CA GLU A 347 6.55 -9.62 -16.16
C GLU A 347 7.41 -8.53 -15.50
N MET A 348 8.00 -8.82 -14.33
CA MET A 348 8.78 -7.82 -13.57
C MET A 348 10.03 -7.34 -14.34
N PRO A 349 10.92 -8.23 -14.83
CA PRO A 349 12.02 -7.81 -15.71
C PRO A 349 11.58 -7.10 -16.98
N MET A 350 10.43 -7.45 -17.56
CA MET A 350 9.90 -6.78 -18.75
C MET A 350 9.54 -5.33 -18.44
N TYR A 351 8.79 -5.06 -17.38
CA TYR A 351 8.46 -3.69 -17.00
C TYR A 351 9.68 -2.85 -16.65
N LEU A 352 10.66 -3.43 -15.96
CA LEU A 352 11.89 -2.70 -15.61
C LEU A 352 12.69 -2.28 -16.85
N LYS A 353 12.74 -3.14 -17.89
CA LYS A 353 13.37 -2.79 -19.17
C LYS A 353 12.65 -1.67 -19.94
N MET A 354 11.34 -1.50 -19.73
CA MET A 354 10.61 -0.42 -20.40
C MET A 354 11.08 0.97 -19.93
N PHE A 355 11.65 1.10 -18.72
CA PHE A 355 12.24 2.37 -18.29
C PHE A 355 13.49 2.75 -19.10
N ASP A 356 14.18 1.78 -19.70
CA ASP A 356 15.37 2.04 -20.53
C ASP A 356 15.02 2.83 -21.81
N GLU A 357 13.75 2.82 -22.23
CA GLU A 357 13.24 3.49 -23.42
C GLU A 357 13.10 5.01 -23.27
N TYR A 358 13.08 5.55 -22.03
CA TYR A 358 12.84 6.96 -21.77
C TYR A 358 14.11 7.69 -21.30
N ASN A 359 14.21 9.00 -21.48
CA ASN A 359 15.39 9.79 -21.08
C ASN A 359 15.29 10.32 -19.64
N TYR A 360 15.05 9.44 -18.66
CA TYR A 360 14.91 9.79 -17.24
C TYR A 360 15.92 9.03 -16.38
N ASP A 361 17.16 9.52 -16.33
CA ASP A 361 18.31 8.79 -15.76
C ASP A 361 18.20 8.56 -14.24
N LYS A 362 17.67 9.54 -13.50
CA LYS A 362 17.46 9.40 -12.04
C LYS A 362 16.40 8.35 -11.76
N THR A 363 15.27 8.39 -12.45
CA THR A 363 14.23 7.38 -12.32
C THR A 363 14.72 5.98 -12.72
N LYS A 364 15.54 5.85 -13.77
CA LYS A 364 16.17 4.56 -14.13
C LYS A 364 17.02 4.00 -13.00
N GLU A 365 17.83 4.81 -12.32
CA GLU A 365 18.67 4.31 -11.23
C GLU A 365 17.82 3.82 -10.04
N VAL A 366 16.69 4.47 -9.74
CA VAL A 366 15.71 3.97 -8.76
C VAL A 366 15.21 2.57 -9.16
N PHE A 367 14.74 2.41 -10.40
CA PHE A 367 14.12 1.16 -10.86
C PHE A 367 15.14 0.04 -11.13
N LYS A 368 16.39 0.35 -11.42
CA LYS A 368 17.47 -0.63 -11.52
C LYS A 368 17.67 -1.43 -10.23
N ARG A 369 17.44 -0.80 -9.07
CA ARG A 369 17.51 -1.45 -7.75
C ARG A 369 16.19 -2.09 -7.30
N SER A 370 15.10 -1.82 -8.01
CA SER A 370 13.76 -2.32 -7.69
C SER A 370 13.69 -3.85 -7.67
N ALA A 371 14.31 -4.56 -8.63
CA ALA A 371 14.23 -6.02 -8.69
C ALA A 371 14.77 -6.70 -7.41
N GLU A 372 15.88 -6.17 -6.87
CA GLU A 372 16.47 -6.65 -5.62
C GLU A 372 15.55 -6.38 -4.43
N ASN A 373 15.02 -5.15 -4.35
CA ASN A 373 14.06 -4.75 -3.31
C ASN A 373 12.79 -5.59 -3.36
N SER A 374 12.21 -5.81 -4.55
CA SER A 374 10.96 -6.55 -4.74
C SER A 374 11.07 -7.98 -4.22
N LYS A 375 12.14 -8.69 -4.61
CA LYS A 375 12.41 -10.05 -4.15
C LYS A 375 12.58 -10.10 -2.63
N LYS A 376 13.35 -9.17 -2.06
CA LYS A 376 13.57 -9.12 -0.60
C LYS A 376 12.28 -8.79 0.15
N PHE A 377 11.51 -7.82 -0.32
CA PHE A 377 10.28 -7.35 0.31
C PHE A 377 9.23 -8.46 0.35
N LYS A 378 9.02 -9.15 -0.77
CA LYS A 378 8.16 -10.33 -0.88
C LYS A 378 8.58 -11.46 0.08
N ASN A 379 9.88 -11.78 0.14
CA ASN A 379 10.40 -12.83 1.04
C ASN A 379 10.18 -12.50 2.52
N ASN A 380 10.13 -11.21 2.86
CA ASN A 380 9.82 -10.73 4.20
C ASN A 380 8.30 -10.56 4.45
N ASN A 381 7.44 -11.12 3.59
CA ASN A 381 5.98 -10.96 3.64
C ASN A 381 5.54 -9.48 3.62
N TYR A 382 6.32 -8.64 2.94
CA TYR A 382 6.11 -7.20 2.85
C TYR A 382 6.18 -6.49 4.20
N VAL A 383 6.93 -7.07 5.15
CA VAL A 383 7.29 -6.40 6.39
C VAL A 383 8.71 -5.84 6.27
N LEU A 384 8.84 -4.53 6.44
CA LEU A 384 10.11 -3.81 6.45
C LEU A 384 10.80 -4.00 7.81
N HIS A 385 11.46 -5.16 7.97
CA HIS A 385 12.12 -5.52 9.21
C HIS A 385 13.31 -4.60 9.54
N ASN A 386 14.22 -4.42 8.58
CA ASN A 386 15.43 -3.60 8.72
C ASN A 386 15.59 -2.76 7.45
N LEU A 387 15.97 -1.49 7.62
CA LEU A 387 16.20 -0.57 6.50
C LEU A 387 17.43 -0.99 5.67
N ASP A 388 18.47 -1.50 6.33
CA ASP A 388 19.75 -1.91 5.72
C ASP A 388 19.63 -3.06 4.70
N ASP A 389 18.50 -3.76 4.70
CA ASP A 389 18.24 -4.85 3.77
C ASP A 389 17.93 -4.35 2.34
N TYR A 390 17.52 -3.09 2.20
CA TYR A 390 16.91 -2.53 0.99
C TYR A 390 17.76 -1.37 0.44
N TYR A 391 17.74 -1.18 -0.88
CA TYR A 391 18.23 0.06 -1.48
C TYR A 391 17.17 1.14 -1.32
N LEU A 392 17.47 2.18 -0.56
CA LEU A 392 16.51 3.24 -0.25
C LEU A 392 16.97 4.57 -0.82
N LEU A 393 16.03 5.45 -1.15
CA LEU A 393 16.33 6.83 -1.46
C LEU A 393 16.51 7.60 -0.16
N ASP A 394 17.58 8.38 -0.05
CA ASP A 394 17.83 9.28 1.08
C ASP A 394 16.66 10.26 1.28
N MET A 395 16.44 10.72 2.51
CA MET A 395 15.29 11.55 2.85
C MET A 395 15.71 12.90 3.43
N TYR A 396 14.86 13.90 3.28
CA TYR A 396 15.01 15.14 4.03
C TYR A 396 14.60 14.94 5.48
N ARG A 397 15.28 15.68 6.35
CA ARG A 397 14.86 15.97 7.71
C ARG A 397 14.56 17.47 7.79
N ASP A 398 13.27 17.78 7.86
CA ASP A 398 12.72 19.10 8.12
C ASP A 398 13.35 20.18 7.22
N TYR A 399 13.17 20.00 5.90
CA TYR A 399 13.74 20.88 4.86
C TYR A 399 13.32 22.36 5.01
N LEU A 400 12.21 22.63 5.72
CA LEU A 400 11.69 23.99 5.93
C LEU A 400 12.36 24.73 7.09
N LYS A 401 13.10 24.03 7.96
CA LYS A 401 13.68 24.62 9.15
C LYS A 401 15.17 24.90 8.99
N TYR A 402 15.49 26.18 8.82
CA TYR A 402 16.85 26.66 8.64
C TYR A 402 17.77 26.48 9.86
N ASP A 403 17.21 26.20 11.05
CA ASP A 403 17.96 26.01 12.31
C ASP A 403 18.63 24.63 12.43
N ILE A 404 18.45 23.73 11.46
CA ILE A 404 19.10 22.42 11.42
C ILE A 404 20.49 22.54 10.79
N LYS A 405 21.50 21.96 11.47
CA LYS A 405 22.87 21.85 10.93
C LYS A 405 22.82 21.27 9.50
N PRO A 406 23.49 21.86 8.49
CA PRO A 406 23.43 21.40 7.10
C PRO A 406 23.67 19.89 6.94
N GLU A 407 24.62 19.32 7.68
CA GLU A 407 24.95 17.90 7.69
C GLU A 407 23.81 16.98 8.16
N ASN A 408 22.87 17.52 8.94
CA ASN A 408 21.73 16.81 9.54
C ASN A 408 20.42 16.99 8.77
N ARG A 409 20.43 17.73 7.65
CA ARG A 409 19.24 17.93 6.80
C ARG A 409 18.86 16.71 5.99
N ILE A 410 19.78 15.75 5.86
CA ILE A 410 19.57 14.53 5.08
C ILE A 410 19.75 13.30 5.98
N ILE A 411 18.73 12.45 5.97
CA ILE A 411 18.78 11.10 6.52
C ILE A 411 19.39 10.22 5.43
N ARG A 412 20.65 9.81 5.65
CA ARG A 412 21.40 8.96 4.71
C ARG A 412 21.29 7.50 5.12
N PHE A 413 20.94 6.64 4.17
CA PHE A 413 20.87 5.20 4.41
C PHE A 413 22.21 4.53 4.13
N SER A 414 22.48 3.44 4.85
CA SER A 414 23.67 2.59 4.65
C SER A 414 23.72 1.97 3.25
N LYS A 415 22.55 1.63 2.73
CA LYS A 415 22.32 1.05 1.42
C LYS A 415 21.44 2.03 0.63
N SER A 416 22.05 3.13 0.21
CA SER A 416 21.37 4.18 -0.56
C SER A 416 21.36 3.88 -2.07
N ILE A 417 20.38 4.45 -2.75
CA ILE A 417 20.37 4.59 -4.21
C ILE A 417 21.24 5.80 -4.56
N ASP A 418 22.09 5.69 -5.59
CA ASP A 418 23.08 6.70 -5.96
C ASP A 418 22.42 7.91 -6.68
N ILE A 419 21.60 8.64 -5.93
CA ILE A 419 20.92 9.86 -6.36
C ILE A 419 21.17 10.92 -5.30
N ASN A 420 21.75 12.05 -5.73
CA ASN A 420 21.82 13.23 -4.90
C ASN A 420 20.43 13.86 -4.78
N ILE A 421 19.80 13.73 -3.60
CA ILE A 421 18.42 14.18 -3.39
C ILE A 421 18.27 15.70 -3.43
N GLU A 422 19.35 16.43 -3.11
CA GLU A 422 19.38 17.90 -3.19
C GLU A 422 19.30 18.35 -4.63
N GLU A 423 20.19 17.82 -5.48
CA GLU A 423 20.17 18.05 -6.93
C GLU A 423 18.84 17.61 -7.56
N TYR A 424 18.36 16.41 -7.19
CA TYR A 424 17.11 15.86 -7.73
C TYR A 424 15.87 16.69 -7.35
N PHE A 425 15.84 17.31 -6.17
CA PHE A 425 14.67 18.06 -5.74
C PHE A 425 14.73 19.54 -6.17
N GLU A 426 15.91 20.15 -6.13
CA GLU A 426 16.07 21.60 -6.34
C GLU A 426 16.40 21.98 -7.79
N GLU A 427 17.09 21.12 -8.53
CA GLU A 427 17.72 21.48 -9.82
C GLU A 427 17.25 20.63 -11.01
N ASP A 428 16.55 19.52 -10.76
CA ASP A 428 16.22 18.53 -11.78
C ASP A 428 14.99 18.90 -12.63
N GLU A 429 15.18 18.91 -13.96
CA GLU A 429 14.10 19.22 -14.92
C GLU A 429 12.98 18.17 -14.89
N GLU A 430 13.31 16.89 -14.62
CA GLU A 430 12.31 15.83 -14.48
C GLU A 430 11.43 16.08 -13.25
N HIS A 431 12.00 16.48 -12.11
CA HIS A 431 11.24 16.91 -10.93
C HIS A 431 10.32 18.10 -11.21
N LEU A 432 10.78 19.11 -11.94
CA LEU A 432 9.96 20.27 -12.32
C LEU A 432 8.79 19.87 -13.26
N LEU A 433 9.03 19.00 -14.25
CA LEU A 433 7.98 18.50 -15.14
C LEU A 433 6.93 17.67 -14.37
N LEU A 434 7.40 16.79 -13.48
CA LEU A 434 6.58 16.01 -12.56
C LEU A 434 5.69 16.91 -11.67
N SER A 435 6.24 18.03 -11.20
CA SER A 435 5.54 18.98 -10.34
C SER A 435 4.36 19.68 -11.02
N CYS A 436 4.50 19.96 -12.32
CA CYS A 436 3.52 20.70 -13.10
C CYS A 436 2.45 19.78 -13.73
N LEU A 437 2.66 18.46 -13.75
CA LEU A 437 1.81 17.51 -14.47
C LEU A 437 0.33 17.61 -14.08
N VAL A 438 0.04 17.73 -12.79
CA VAL A 438 -1.34 17.81 -12.28
C VAL A 438 -2.01 19.15 -12.59
N ASP A 439 -1.21 20.17 -12.95
CA ASP A 439 -1.69 21.49 -13.28
C ASP A 439 -1.96 21.71 -14.77
N ASP A 440 -1.53 20.77 -15.62
CA ASP A 440 -1.79 20.77 -17.05
C ASP A 440 -3.30 20.73 -17.38
N GLU A 441 -3.71 21.45 -18.44
CA GLU A 441 -5.10 21.58 -18.85
C GLU A 441 -5.70 20.30 -19.43
N ILE A 442 -4.92 19.52 -20.18
CA ILE A 442 -5.33 18.20 -20.68
C ILE A 442 -5.49 17.28 -19.48
N PHE A 443 -4.53 17.29 -18.55
CA PHE A 443 -4.64 16.51 -17.33
C PHE A 443 -5.91 16.84 -16.55
N LYS A 444 -6.22 18.11 -16.31
CA LYS A 444 -7.41 18.53 -15.55
C LYS A 444 -8.74 18.09 -16.19
N LYS A 445 -8.85 18.14 -17.52
CA LYS A 445 -10.12 17.88 -18.26
C LYS A 445 -10.37 16.41 -18.58
N THR A 446 -9.32 15.60 -18.64
CA THR A 446 -9.42 14.21 -19.08
C THR A 446 -9.98 13.32 -17.96
N ASN A 447 -10.88 12.38 -18.26
CA ASN A 447 -11.40 11.44 -17.26
C ASN A 447 -10.56 10.16 -17.21
N LYS A 448 -10.78 9.33 -16.18
CA LYS A 448 -10.23 7.97 -16.15
C LYS A 448 -10.88 7.16 -17.28
N PHE A 449 -10.11 6.33 -17.97
CA PHE A 449 -10.68 5.29 -18.83
C PHE A 449 -11.33 4.19 -17.98
N HIS A 450 -12.62 3.93 -18.16
CA HIS A 450 -13.32 2.79 -17.56
C HIS A 450 -14.51 2.39 -18.43
N LEU A 451 -15.04 1.18 -18.22
CA LEU A 451 -16.27 0.75 -18.90
C LEU A 451 -17.48 1.08 -18.04
N ASP A 452 -18.47 1.69 -18.69
CA ASP A 452 -19.82 1.72 -18.16
C ASP A 452 -20.43 0.31 -18.06
N LEU A 453 -21.61 0.22 -17.45
CA LEU A 453 -22.24 -1.06 -17.18
C LEU A 453 -22.59 -1.83 -18.47
N GLU A 454 -23.04 -1.12 -19.50
CA GLU A 454 -23.41 -1.75 -20.77
C GLU A 454 -22.17 -2.31 -21.49
N GLY A 455 -21.13 -1.49 -21.63
CA GLY A 455 -19.86 -1.89 -22.22
C GLY A 455 -19.21 -3.05 -21.46
N ALA A 456 -19.23 -3.03 -20.13
CA ALA A 456 -18.68 -4.11 -19.31
C ALA A 456 -19.46 -5.43 -19.44
N ILE A 457 -20.79 -5.37 -19.55
CA ILE A 457 -21.62 -6.56 -19.81
C ILE A 457 -21.33 -7.12 -21.20
N ASN A 458 -21.27 -6.25 -22.21
CA ASN A 458 -21.00 -6.66 -23.59
C ASN A 458 -19.62 -7.34 -23.71
N LEU A 459 -18.59 -6.76 -23.08
CA LEU A 459 -17.24 -7.36 -23.05
C LEU A 459 -17.24 -8.75 -22.41
N ASP A 460 -17.96 -8.94 -21.29
CA ASP A 460 -18.05 -10.25 -20.63
C ASP A 460 -18.79 -11.29 -21.50
N LEU A 461 -19.86 -10.88 -22.18
CA LEU A 461 -20.60 -11.74 -23.11
C LEU A 461 -19.75 -12.15 -24.32
N GLU A 462 -18.99 -11.22 -24.89
CA GLU A 462 -18.06 -11.49 -26.00
C GLU A 462 -16.95 -12.44 -25.57
N SER A 463 -16.34 -12.19 -24.41
CA SER A 463 -15.30 -13.04 -23.84
C SER A 463 -15.79 -14.48 -23.64
N ARG A 464 -17.03 -14.65 -23.14
CA ARG A 464 -17.66 -15.98 -22.99
C ARG A 464 -17.93 -16.65 -24.33
N LYS A 465 -18.41 -15.91 -25.33
CA LYS A 465 -18.64 -16.45 -26.68
C LYS A 465 -17.32 -16.94 -27.29
N GLN A 466 -16.25 -16.16 -27.16
CA GLN A 466 -14.94 -16.56 -27.65
C GLN A 466 -14.38 -17.77 -26.91
N ALA A 467 -14.53 -17.84 -25.59
CA ALA A 467 -14.14 -19.02 -24.81
C ALA A 467 -14.86 -20.31 -25.25
N LEU A 468 -16.12 -20.20 -25.68
CA LEU A 468 -16.89 -21.33 -26.22
C LEU A 468 -16.47 -21.70 -27.64
N LEU A 469 -16.04 -20.74 -28.45
CA LEU A 469 -15.63 -20.95 -29.84
C LEU A 469 -14.20 -21.47 -29.96
N ASN A 470 -13.30 -21.02 -29.09
CA ASN A 470 -11.93 -21.49 -29.03
C ASN A 470 -11.41 -21.35 -27.56
N PRO A 471 -11.44 -22.45 -26.79
CA PRO A 471 -11.01 -22.47 -25.39
C PRO A 471 -9.57 -21.98 -25.17
N ASP A 472 -8.71 -22.11 -26.17
CA ASP A 472 -7.28 -21.73 -26.09
C ASP A 472 -7.04 -20.22 -26.26
N THR A 473 -8.04 -19.43 -26.69
CA THR A 473 -7.88 -17.98 -26.99
C THR A 473 -8.16 -17.03 -25.84
N VAL A 474 -8.67 -17.51 -24.69
CA VAL A 474 -9.17 -16.65 -23.60
C VAL A 474 -8.06 -15.79 -22.97
N PHE A 475 -6.79 -16.14 -23.16
CA PHE A 475 -5.66 -15.38 -22.64
C PHE A 475 -5.24 -14.17 -23.49
N ASN A 476 -5.56 -14.12 -24.79
CA ASN A 476 -4.95 -13.15 -25.70
C ASN A 476 -5.63 -11.76 -25.72
N ILE A 477 -6.84 -11.63 -25.17
CA ILE A 477 -7.64 -10.40 -25.28
C ILE A 477 -7.43 -9.46 -24.08
N ILE A 478 -6.80 -9.94 -23.00
CA ILE A 478 -6.49 -9.12 -21.83
C ILE A 478 -5.25 -8.24 -22.07
N PHE A 479 -4.47 -8.52 -23.13
CA PHE A 479 -3.21 -7.83 -23.47
C PHE A 479 -3.31 -6.88 -24.68
N THR A 480 -4.52 -6.67 -25.21
CA THR A 480 -4.84 -5.65 -26.23
C THR A 480 -5.88 -4.71 -25.66
#